data_AF-A0A929K7W6-F1
#
_entry.id   AF-A0A929K7W6-F1
#
_cell.length_a   1.000
_cell.length_b   1.000
_cell.length_c   1.000
_cell.angle_alpha   90.00
_cell.angle_beta   90.00
_cell.angle_gamma   90.00
#
_symmetry.space_group_name_H-M   'P 1'
#
loop_
_entity.id
_entity.type
_entity.pdbx_description
1 polymer ?
#
loop_
_entity_poly.entity_id
_entity_poly.type
_entity_poly.pdbx_seq_one_letter_code
_entity_poly.pdbx_strand_id
1 'polypeptide(L)'
;VIDNIQISKALEDFPELRALKTKKAIKKAVKGCEMVVERAAAITVWEDVIEKEDTVEIFLRDAVIDITEVPDGSIDILLTDPKYGIEIDKIATSVGGTTGGFSTSGFKFDDSPEDALRLYRLLAPESYRFTTENAHAYVFVAPEFFTPIRNMMITAGWQAHIKPII
;
A
#
# COMPACT_ATOMS: atom_id res chain seq x y z
N VAL A 1 -18.31 32.29 -16.86
CA VAL A 1 -19.63 31.77 -17.29
C VAL A 1 -19.68 30.25 -17.14
N ILE A 2 -18.70 29.51 -17.68
CA ILE A 2 -18.56 28.04 -17.55
C ILE A 2 -18.61 27.57 -16.08
N ASP A 3 -17.84 28.20 -15.19
CA ASP A 3 -17.83 27.84 -13.75
C ASP A 3 -19.19 27.97 -13.05
N ASN A 4 -20.04 28.93 -13.46
CA ASN A 4 -21.37 29.08 -12.85
C ASN A 4 -22.35 28.01 -13.37
N ILE A 5 -22.17 27.54 -14.62
CA ILE A 5 -22.99 26.48 -15.22
C ILE A 5 -22.68 25.14 -14.55
N GLN A 6 -21.41 24.85 -14.31
CA GLN A 6 -20.97 23.63 -13.60
C GLN A 6 -21.45 23.61 -12.14
N ILE A 7 -21.40 24.75 -11.44
CA ILE A 7 -21.94 24.87 -10.08
C ILE A 7 -23.46 24.68 -10.09
N SER A 8 -24.18 25.24 -11.07
CA SER A 8 -25.64 25.10 -11.16
C SER A 8 -26.06 23.65 -11.31
N LYS A 9 -25.40 22.91 -12.22
CA LYS A 9 -25.67 21.48 -12.44
C LYS A 9 -25.39 20.65 -11.19
N ALA A 10 -24.28 20.90 -10.51
CA ALA A 10 -23.95 20.17 -9.30
C ALA A 10 -24.89 20.46 -8.10
N LEU A 11 -25.55 21.63 -8.06
CA LEU A 11 -26.60 21.96 -7.07
C LEU A 11 -27.97 21.36 -7.42
N GLU A 12 -28.14 20.83 -8.63
CA GLU A 12 -29.27 20.00 -9.02
C GLU A 12 -29.03 18.55 -8.60
N ASP A 13 -27.83 18.03 -8.87
CA ASP A 13 -27.44 16.65 -8.55
C ASP A 13 -27.26 16.42 -7.04
N PHE A 14 -26.81 17.43 -6.29
CA PHE A 14 -26.60 17.37 -4.83
C PHE A 14 -27.24 18.59 -4.13
N PRO A 15 -28.57 18.58 -3.89
CA PRO A 15 -29.31 19.73 -3.37
C PRO A 15 -28.82 20.25 -2.00
N GLU A 16 -28.26 19.37 -1.17
CA GLU A 16 -27.67 19.69 0.14
C GLU A 16 -26.50 20.67 0.06
N LEU A 17 -25.82 20.76 -1.09
CA LEU A 17 -24.69 21.68 -1.30
C LEU A 17 -25.14 23.15 -1.37
N ARG A 18 -26.45 23.42 -1.51
CA ARG A 18 -27.04 24.77 -1.47
C ARG A 18 -26.87 25.45 -0.11
N ALA A 19 -26.64 24.68 0.96
CA ALA A 19 -26.37 25.22 2.29
C ALA A 19 -25.00 25.93 2.38
N LEU A 20 -24.09 25.70 1.43
CA LEU A 20 -22.75 26.29 1.42
C LEU A 20 -22.77 27.70 0.82
N LYS A 21 -22.28 28.67 1.59
CA LYS A 21 -22.38 30.11 1.26
C LYS A 21 -21.38 30.61 0.23
N THR A 22 -20.35 29.84 -0.13
CA THR A 22 -19.26 30.30 -1.01
C THR A 22 -19.03 29.37 -2.18
N LYS A 23 -18.77 29.93 -3.37
CA LYS A 23 -18.46 29.17 -4.59
C LYS A 23 -17.28 28.21 -4.42
N LYS A 24 -16.28 28.62 -3.64
CA LYS A 24 -15.10 27.79 -3.34
C LYS A 24 -15.45 26.57 -2.48
N ALA A 25 -16.36 26.72 -1.51
CA ALA A 25 -16.84 25.60 -0.69
C ALA A 25 -17.68 24.62 -1.51
N ILE A 26 -18.57 25.14 -2.37
CA ILE A 26 -19.39 24.31 -3.27
C ILE A 26 -18.48 23.50 -4.20
N LYS A 27 -17.52 24.14 -4.89
CA LYS A 27 -16.59 23.43 -5.81
C LYS A 27 -15.79 22.32 -5.13
N LYS A 28 -15.37 22.53 -3.87
CA LYS A 28 -14.64 21.51 -3.10
C LYS A 28 -15.57 20.33 -2.74
N ALA A 29 -16.80 20.61 -2.35
CA ALA A 29 -17.78 19.58 -2.01
C ALA A 29 -18.20 18.76 -3.24
N VAL A 30 -18.46 19.42 -4.37
CA VAL A 30 -18.77 18.76 -5.66
C VAL A 30 -17.67 17.81 -6.07
N LYS A 31 -16.40 18.25 -6.02
CA LYS A 31 -15.26 17.36 -6.33
C LYS A 31 -15.20 16.15 -5.39
N GLY A 32 -15.54 16.33 -4.11
CA GLY A 32 -15.63 15.24 -3.14
C GLY A 32 -16.74 14.24 -3.48
N CYS A 33 -17.92 14.72 -3.86
CA CYS A 33 -19.06 13.90 -4.29
C CYS A 33 -18.76 13.15 -5.60
N GLU A 34 -18.20 13.83 -6.60
CA GLU A 34 -17.78 13.23 -7.88
C GLU A 34 -16.80 12.08 -7.66
N MET A 35 -15.81 12.26 -6.78
CA MET A 35 -14.86 11.19 -6.43
C MET A 35 -15.54 9.98 -5.76
N VAL A 36 -16.60 10.18 -4.97
CA VAL A 36 -17.34 9.08 -4.35
C VAL A 36 -18.16 8.33 -5.40
N VAL A 37 -18.79 9.04 -6.33
CA VAL A 37 -19.56 8.44 -7.44
C VAL A 37 -18.63 7.68 -8.38
N GLU A 38 -17.48 8.25 -8.74
CA GLU A 38 -16.47 7.60 -9.59
C GLU A 38 -15.95 6.30 -8.95
N ARG A 39 -15.71 6.31 -7.63
CA ARG A 39 -15.33 5.10 -6.88
C ARG A 39 -16.44 4.05 -6.86
N ALA A 40 -17.67 4.46 -6.62
CA ALA A 40 -18.81 3.55 -6.62
C ALA A 40 -19.02 2.91 -8.01
N ALA A 41 -18.92 3.69 -9.08
CA ALA A 41 -19.01 3.20 -10.45
C ALA A 41 -17.84 2.28 -10.82
N ALA A 42 -16.62 2.58 -10.36
CA ALA A 42 -15.47 1.70 -10.56
C ALA A 42 -15.69 0.34 -9.91
N ILE A 43 -16.22 0.29 -8.67
CA ILE A 43 -16.53 -0.96 -7.96
C ILE A 43 -17.50 -1.83 -8.78
N THR A 44 -18.55 -1.25 -9.35
CA THR A 44 -19.53 -1.98 -10.17
C THR A 44 -18.91 -2.53 -11.46
N VAL A 45 -17.96 -1.83 -12.07
CA VAL A 45 -17.23 -2.34 -13.25
C VAL A 45 -16.31 -3.51 -12.90
N TRP A 46 -15.79 -3.55 -11.66
CA TRP A 46 -14.97 -4.66 -11.19
C TRP A 46 -15.78 -5.93 -10.89
N GLU A 47 -17.05 -5.79 -10.47
CA GLU A 47 -17.93 -6.93 -10.16
C GLU A 47 -18.13 -7.87 -11.37
N ASP A 48 -18.25 -7.33 -12.58
CA ASP A 48 -18.42 -8.12 -13.82
C ASP A 48 -17.15 -8.84 -14.30
N VAL A 49 -15.97 -8.47 -13.78
CA VAL A 49 -14.67 -9.03 -14.18
C VAL A 49 -14.25 -10.22 -13.30
N ILE A 50 -14.84 -10.36 -12.11
CA ILE A 50 -14.44 -11.31 -11.05
C ILE A 50 -15.01 -12.73 -11.24
N GLU A 51 -15.91 -12.96 -12.21
CA GLU A 51 -16.49 -14.30 -12.47
C GLU A 51 -15.50 -15.39 -12.97
N LYS A 52 -14.19 -15.09 -13.05
CA LYS A 52 -13.15 -16.09 -13.33
C LYS A 52 -12.22 -16.23 -12.12
N GLU A 53 -12.31 -17.39 -11.48
CA GLU A 53 -11.62 -17.81 -10.26
C GLU A 53 -10.15 -17.35 -10.17
N ASP A 54 -9.86 -16.61 -9.10
CA ASP A 54 -8.83 -16.91 -8.11
C ASP A 54 -9.35 -16.33 -6.77
N THR A 55 -9.45 -17.15 -5.72
CA THR A 55 -9.90 -16.68 -4.40
C THR A 55 -8.83 -15.75 -3.82
N VAL A 56 -9.05 -14.44 -3.89
CA VAL A 56 -8.18 -13.44 -3.28
C VAL A 56 -8.63 -13.22 -1.84
N GLU A 57 -7.76 -13.59 -0.89
CA GLU A 57 -7.95 -13.31 0.53
C GLU A 57 -7.04 -12.16 0.96
N ILE A 58 -7.63 -11.15 1.60
CA ILE A 58 -6.89 -9.97 2.11
C ILE A 58 -7.05 -9.93 3.61
N PHE A 59 -5.93 -9.92 4.32
CA PHE A 59 -5.89 -9.89 5.78
C PHE A 59 -5.25 -8.59 6.27
N LEU A 60 -5.94 -7.87 7.15
CA LEU A 60 -5.37 -6.75 7.88
C LEU A 60 -4.84 -7.25 9.23
N ARG A 61 -3.54 -7.53 9.31
CA ARG A 61 -2.87 -8.12 10.49
C ARG A 61 -1.52 -7.44 10.75
N ASP A 62 -0.99 -7.65 11.96
CA ASP A 62 0.39 -7.29 12.27
C ASP A 62 1.32 -8.36 11.69
N ALA A 63 2.11 -7.97 10.68
CA ALA A 63 3.03 -8.87 10.00
C ALA A 63 4.08 -9.51 10.91
N VAL A 64 4.46 -8.86 12.03
CA VAL A 64 5.43 -9.42 12.98
C VAL A 64 4.85 -10.63 13.73
N ILE A 65 3.54 -10.62 13.95
CA ILE A 65 2.82 -11.71 14.62
C ILE A 65 2.44 -12.77 13.58
N ASP A 66 1.79 -12.32 12.50
CA ASP A 66 1.19 -13.19 11.49
C ASP A 66 2.21 -14.12 10.82
N ILE A 67 3.43 -13.60 10.56
CA ILE A 67 4.49 -14.38 9.92
C ILE A 67 4.89 -15.64 10.71
N THR A 68 4.74 -15.60 12.04
CA THR A 68 5.04 -16.74 12.92
C THR A 68 3.92 -17.79 12.96
N GLU A 69 2.71 -17.41 12.54
CA GLU A 69 1.54 -18.28 12.50
C GLU A 69 1.37 -18.99 11.15
N VAL A 70 2.08 -18.52 10.10
CA VAL A 70 2.06 -19.16 8.78
C VAL A 70 2.61 -20.59 8.90
N PRO A 71 1.89 -21.61 8.41
CA PRO A 71 2.36 -23.00 8.49
C PRO A 71 3.66 -23.24 7.70
N ASP A 72 4.49 -24.14 8.21
CA ASP A 72 5.72 -24.60 7.52
C ASP A 72 5.39 -25.10 6.10
N GLY A 73 6.23 -24.74 5.11
CA GLY A 73 6.11 -25.25 3.75
C GLY A 73 4.74 -25.03 3.08
N SER A 74 4.05 -23.93 3.39
CA SER A 74 2.70 -23.64 2.87
C SER A 74 2.67 -22.60 1.74
N ILE A 75 3.79 -21.91 1.49
CA ILE A 75 3.86 -20.81 0.51
C ILE A 75 4.87 -21.14 -0.60
N ASP A 76 4.43 -21.09 -1.86
CA ASP A 76 5.30 -21.30 -3.03
C ASP A 76 5.98 -20.02 -3.52
N ILE A 77 5.36 -18.85 -3.30
CA ILE A 77 5.91 -17.56 -3.73
C ILE A 77 5.78 -16.57 -2.58
N LEU A 78 6.93 -16.05 -2.13
CA LEU A 78 6.97 -14.86 -1.29
C LEU A 78 7.13 -13.64 -2.19
N LEU A 79 6.13 -12.77 -2.21
CA LEU A 79 6.22 -11.44 -2.81
C LEU A 79 5.95 -10.42 -1.72
N THR A 80 6.96 -9.64 -1.35
CA THR A 80 6.84 -8.74 -0.18
C THR A 80 7.50 -7.39 -0.42
N ASP A 81 6.78 -6.36 0.01
CA ASP A 81 7.17 -4.95 -0.02
C ASP A 81 7.19 -4.36 1.41
N PRO A 82 8.15 -4.81 2.25
CA PRO A 82 8.24 -4.37 3.64
C PRO A 82 8.77 -2.94 3.74
N LYS A 83 8.85 -2.42 4.97
CA LYS A 83 9.48 -1.12 5.26
C LYS A 83 10.88 -1.04 4.65
N TYR A 84 11.20 0.12 4.08
CA TYR A 84 12.45 0.34 3.36
C TYR A 84 13.54 0.86 4.27
N GLY A 85 13.18 1.47 5.40
CA GLY A 85 14.15 2.00 6.37
C GLY A 85 14.80 3.30 5.90
N ILE A 86 14.21 4.00 4.93
CA ILE A 86 14.78 5.22 4.33
C ILE A 86 14.07 6.48 4.82
N GLU A 87 13.32 6.36 5.92
CA GLU A 87 12.54 7.45 6.50
C GLU A 87 11.56 8.05 5.48
N ILE A 88 10.89 7.20 4.68
CA ILE A 88 9.95 7.67 3.66
C ILE A 88 8.85 8.55 4.25
N ASP A 89 8.48 8.30 5.51
CA ASP A 89 7.53 9.11 6.26
C ASP A 89 8.00 10.56 6.45
N LYS A 90 9.32 10.78 6.57
CA LYS A 90 9.95 12.11 6.70
C LYS A 90 10.21 12.76 5.36
N ILE A 91 10.60 11.98 4.35
CA ILE A 91 10.85 12.45 2.99
C ILE A 91 9.53 12.87 2.32
N ALA A 92 8.48 12.06 2.44
CA ALA A 92 7.18 12.34 1.82
C ALA A 92 6.40 13.46 2.52
N THR A 93 6.64 13.70 3.82
CA THR A 93 6.02 14.83 4.54
C THR A 93 6.69 16.17 4.26
N SER A 94 7.96 16.18 3.83
CA SER A 94 8.72 17.42 3.55
C SER A 94 8.51 17.97 2.13
N VAL A 95 8.05 17.15 1.17
CA VAL A 95 7.72 17.60 -0.20
C VAL A 95 6.20 17.57 -0.41
N GLY A 96 5.50 18.61 0.03
CA GLY A 96 4.11 18.84 -0.39
C GLY A 96 3.04 17.90 0.19
N GLY A 97 3.33 17.16 1.25
CA GLY A 97 2.35 16.61 2.20
C GLY A 97 1.21 15.77 1.61
N THR A 98 1.43 15.12 0.47
CA THR A 98 0.41 14.32 -0.20
C THR A 98 1.04 13.03 -0.74
N THR A 99 1.03 11.97 0.06
CA THR A 99 1.26 10.61 -0.43
C THR A 99 -0.06 10.09 -1.00
N GLY A 100 -0.08 9.78 -2.30
CA GLY A 100 -1.23 9.12 -2.94
C GLY A 100 -2.56 9.90 -2.98
N GLY A 101 -2.54 11.24 -2.84
CA GLY A 101 -3.75 12.06 -2.91
C GLY A 101 -4.58 12.14 -1.62
N PHE A 102 -4.08 11.63 -0.49
CA PHE A 102 -4.78 11.67 0.80
C PHE A 102 -3.98 12.48 1.84
N SER A 103 -4.68 13.26 2.66
CA SER A 103 -4.06 13.91 3.82
C SER A 103 -3.73 12.84 4.86
N THR A 104 -2.45 12.66 5.18
CA THR A 104 -1.91 11.74 6.20
C THR A 104 -2.25 12.16 7.64
N SER A 105 -3.35 12.87 7.85
CA SER A 105 -3.81 13.32 9.17
C SER A 105 -4.38 12.13 9.95
N GLY A 106 -3.51 11.33 10.57
CA GLY A 106 -3.91 10.33 11.57
C GLY A 106 -3.04 9.07 11.64
N PHE A 107 -2.29 8.73 10.60
CA PHE A 107 -1.45 7.52 10.57
C PHE A 107 0.03 7.88 10.59
N LYS A 108 0.73 7.54 11.68
CA LYS A 108 2.19 7.64 11.75
C LYS A 108 2.78 6.34 11.26
N PHE A 109 3.39 6.37 10.09
CA PHE A 109 4.20 5.29 9.55
C PHE A 109 5.65 5.52 10.00
N ASP A 110 6.23 4.59 10.74
CA ASP A 110 7.64 4.65 11.12
C ASP A 110 8.44 3.84 10.09
N ASP A 111 9.20 4.51 9.22
CA ASP A 111 10.11 3.89 8.27
C ASP A 111 11.58 4.08 8.67
N SER A 112 11.85 4.07 9.97
CA SER A 112 13.23 4.14 10.46
C SER A 112 14.05 2.91 10.03
N PRO A 113 15.35 3.07 9.78
CA PRO A 113 16.26 1.96 9.50
C PRO A 113 16.20 0.84 10.54
N GLU A 114 16.07 1.20 11.82
CA GLU A 114 16.01 0.27 12.94
C GLU A 114 14.80 -0.66 12.84
N ASP A 115 13.60 -0.09 12.61
CA ASP A 115 12.37 -0.87 12.55
C ASP A 115 12.28 -1.71 11.27
N ALA A 116 12.75 -1.18 10.14
CA ALA A 116 12.86 -1.93 8.90
C ALA A 116 13.80 -3.14 9.07
N LEU A 117 15.02 -2.93 9.57
CA LEU A 117 15.98 -4.01 9.79
C LEU A 117 15.49 -5.03 10.83
N ARG A 118 14.73 -4.59 11.84
CA ARG A 118 14.06 -5.51 12.78
C ARG A 118 13.09 -6.44 12.04
N LEU A 119 12.30 -5.91 11.11
CA LEU A 119 11.39 -6.73 10.29
C LEU A 119 12.15 -7.70 9.39
N TYR A 120 13.23 -7.27 8.71
CA TYR A 120 14.02 -8.17 7.86
C TYR A 120 14.70 -9.31 8.65
N ARG A 121 15.15 -9.03 9.88
CA ARG A 121 15.73 -10.05 10.78
C ARG A 121 14.74 -11.14 11.16
N LEU A 122 13.44 -10.82 11.21
CA LEU A 122 12.36 -11.79 11.41
C LEU A 122 11.96 -12.46 10.10
N LEU A 123 11.77 -11.67 9.05
CA LEU A 123 11.34 -12.13 7.73
C LEU A 123 12.28 -13.19 7.16
N ALA A 124 13.59 -13.00 7.23
CA ALA A 124 14.55 -13.92 6.60
C ALA A 124 14.41 -15.38 7.09
N PRO A 125 14.51 -15.70 8.40
CA PRO A 125 14.35 -17.07 8.89
C PRO A 125 12.90 -17.57 8.77
N GLU A 126 11.90 -16.75 9.08
CA GLU A 126 10.50 -17.19 9.05
C GLU A 126 10.05 -17.50 7.62
N SER A 127 10.43 -16.67 6.65
CA SER A 127 10.14 -16.95 5.24
C SER A 127 10.73 -18.27 4.80
N TYR A 128 11.98 -18.57 5.16
CA TYR A 128 12.57 -19.85 4.81
C TYR A 128 11.80 -21.03 5.42
N ARG A 129 11.26 -20.88 6.65
CA ARG A 129 10.45 -21.90 7.33
C ARG A 129 9.09 -22.12 6.65
N PHE A 130 8.32 -21.05 6.41
CA PHE A 130 6.96 -21.18 5.91
C PHE A 130 6.88 -21.41 4.41
N THR A 131 7.95 -21.16 3.66
CA THR A 131 7.98 -21.43 2.21
C THR A 131 8.33 -22.88 1.89
N THR A 132 7.87 -23.37 0.74
CA THR A 132 8.23 -24.71 0.24
C THR A 132 9.71 -24.78 -0.19
N GLU A 133 10.26 -26.00 -0.32
CA GLU A 133 11.65 -26.21 -0.77
C GLU A 133 11.94 -25.65 -2.17
N ASN A 134 10.90 -25.49 -3.01
CA ASN A 134 11.00 -24.98 -4.38
C ASN A 134 10.49 -23.52 -4.51
N ALA A 135 10.28 -22.85 -3.39
CA ALA A 135 9.70 -21.53 -3.38
C ALA A 135 10.63 -20.45 -3.94
N HIS A 136 10.02 -19.38 -4.45
CA HIS A 136 10.74 -18.20 -4.92
C HIS A 136 10.37 -16.97 -4.08
N ALA A 137 11.37 -16.15 -3.76
CA ALA A 137 11.20 -14.94 -2.97
C ALA A 137 11.58 -13.69 -3.77
N TYR A 138 10.66 -12.73 -3.82
CA TYR A 138 10.83 -11.38 -4.34
C TYR A 138 10.67 -10.40 -3.18
N VAL A 139 11.81 -9.94 -2.66
CA VAL A 139 11.88 -9.03 -1.51
C VAL A 139 12.32 -7.66 -1.99
N PHE A 140 11.43 -6.69 -1.88
CA PHE A 140 11.74 -5.30 -2.20
C PHE A 140 12.56 -4.70 -1.07
N VAL A 141 13.57 -3.90 -1.44
CA VAL A 141 14.53 -3.31 -0.51
C VAL A 141 15.01 -1.95 -1.03
N ALA A 142 15.40 -1.06 -0.13
CA ALA A 142 16.14 0.13 -0.56
C ALA A 142 17.55 -0.25 -1.04
N PRO A 143 18.10 0.45 -2.05
CA PRO A 143 19.42 0.14 -2.59
C PRO A 143 20.54 0.10 -1.53
N GLU A 144 20.47 0.97 -0.52
CA GLU A 144 21.44 1.02 0.59
C GLU A 144 21.38 -0.20 1.53
N PHE A 145 20.24 -0.88 1.62
CA PHE A 145 20.07 -2.07 2.45
C PHE A 145 20.14 -3.39 1.68
N PHE A 146 20.33 -3.37 0.36
CA PHE A 146 20.38 -4.59 -0.46
C PHE A 146 21.40 -5.60 0.07
N THR A 147 22.65 -5.19 0.25
CA THR A 147 23.73 -6.08 0.72
C THR A 147 23.46 -6.67 2.11
N PRO A 148 23.15 -5.88 3.15
CA PRO A 148 22.87 -6.44 4.47
C PRO A 148 21.64 -7.36 4.47
N ILE A 149 20.55 -7.00 3.80
CA ILE A 149 19.34 -7.84 3.75
C ILE A 149 19.61 -9.14 2.99
N ARG A 150 20.29 -9.07 1.84
CA ARG A 150 20.73 -10.26 1.10
C ARG A 150 21.51 -11.22 1.98
N ASN A 151 22.43 -10.71 2.81
CA ASN A 151 23.22 -11.55 3.70
C ASN A 151 22.35 -12.19 4.80
N MET A 152 21.31 -11.51 5.29
CA MET A 152 20.34 -12.09 6.21
C MET A 152 19.58 -13.26 5.56
N MET A 153 19.10 -13.06 4.32
CA MET A 153 18.41 -14.11 3.57
C MET A 153 19.31 -15.34 3.36
N ILE A 154 20.58 -15.13 2.97
CA ILE A 154 21.55 -16.23 2.81
C ILE A 154 21.81 -16.95 4.13
N THR A 155 21.95 -16.20 5.22
CA THR A 155 22.15 -16.77 6.56
C THR A 155 20.96 -17.63 6.99
N ALA A 156 19.75 -17.27 6.58
CA ALA A 156 18.53 -18.04 6.85
C ALA A 156 18.40 -19.32 6.00
N GLY A 157 19.14 -19.44 4.89
CA GLY A 157 19.12 -20.61 4.00
C GLY A 157 18.76 -20.29 2.55
N TRP A 158 18.35 -19.06 2.24
CA TRP A 158 17.99 -18.68 0.87
C TRP A 158 19.20 -18.59 -0.07
N GLN A 159 18.99 -18.94 -1.33
CA GLN A 159 19.96 -18.74 -2.41
C GLN A 159 19.76 -17.37 -3.07
N ALA A 160 20.15 -16.30 -2.38
CA ALA A 160 19.93 -14.94 -2.88
C ALA A 160 20.92 -14.53 -3.99
N HIS A 161 20.39 -14.02 -5.10
CA HIS A 161 21.18 -13.57 -6.24
C HIS A 161 22.11 -12.41 -5.86
N ILE A 162 23.29 -12.31 -6.50
CA ILE A 162 24.33 -11.32 -6.16
C ILE A 162 23.95 -9.88 -6.57
N LYS A 163 23.02 -9.72 -7.50
CA LYS A 163 22.52 -8.43 -7.98
C LYS A 163 21.00 -8.34 -7.77
N PRO A 164 20.47 -7.15 -7.46
CA PRO A 164 19.03 -6.92 -7.46
C PRO A 164 18.46 -7.04 -8.88
N ILE A 165 17.18 -7.36 -8.96
CA ILE A 165 16.38 -7.22 -10.17
C ILE A 165 15.85 -5.77 -10.16
N ILE A 166 15.97 -5.06 -11.27
CA ILE A 166 15.56 -3.66 -11.45
C ILE A 166 14.65 -3.59 -12.67
#